data_AF-A0A8D0GB98-F1
#
_entry.id   AF-A0A8D0GB98-F1
#
_cell.length_a   1.000
_cell.length_b   1.000
_cell.length_c   1.000
_cell.angle_alpha   90.00
_cell.angle_beta   90.00
_cell.angle_gamma   90.00
#
_symmetry.space_group_name_H-M   'P 1'
#
loop_
_entity.id
_entity.type
_entity.pdbx_description
1 polymer ?
#
loop_
_entity_poly.entity_id
_entity_poly.type
_entity_poly.pdbx_seq_one_letter_code
_entity_poly.pdbx_strand_id
1 'polypeptide(L)'
;MEWGKGYILWLLLGHSIVSQMSRLFMEKYKPWLLMAYGMLACWLLLGIGGLAVILLHITISFFVAQFKISVLIWACSLLLLSTLRIPAVEEQQMRKQESYSLKSNLCILVLGVVRILFWWWLAELMIHLMYIHAICSSSPLLESVSYWTLGGLALAQVLFFYVKYLVLFGVPALIIQMDGLTPPALPRCVSTMHSFSGMWRSFDVGLHHFLIR
;
A
#
# COMPACT_ATOMS: atom_id res chain seq x y z
N MET A 1 10.84 3.91 5.48
CA MET A 1 10.78 5.39 5.64
C MET A 1 10.33 6.12 4.36
N GLU A 2 9.59 5.48 3.44
CA GLU A 2 9.25 6.08 2.13
C GLU A 2 7.84 6.68 2.06
N TRP A 3 6.89 6.17 2.86
CA TRP A 3 5.49 6.61 2.83
C TRP A 3 5.26 8.04 3.32
N GLY A 4 6.02 8.52 4.30
CA GLY A 4 5.95 9.92 4.77
C GLY A 4 6.37 10.92 3.67
N LYS A 5 7.28 10.52 2.78
CA LYS A 5 7.73 11.36 1.65
C LYS A 5 6.60 11.60 0.66
N GLY A 6 5.78 10.59 0.38
CA GLY A 6 4.64 10.70 -0.53
C GLY A 6 3.56 11.68 -0.03
N TYR A 7 3.24 11.63 1.26
CA TYR A 7 2.26 12.55 1.87
C TYR A 7 2.76 14.00 1.93
N ILE A 8 4.05 14.19 2.26
CA ILE A 8 4.69 15.51 2.24
C ILE A 8 4.70 16.06 0.80
N LEU A 9 5.06 15.23 -0.19
CA LEU A 9 4.98 15.61 -1.60
C LEU A 9 3.58 16.02 -2.02
N TRP A 10 2.55 15.29 -1.58
CA TRP A 10 1.16 15.60 -1.92
C TRP A 10 0.65 16.89 -1.26
N LEU A 11 1.06 17.15 -0.02
CA LEU A 11 0.78 18.41 0.66
C LEU A 11 1.53 19.59 0.05
N LEU A 12 2.77 19.40 -0.41
CA LEU A 12 3.53 20.44 -1.13
C LEU A 12 2.94 20.72 -2.51
N LEU A 13 2.49 19.67 -3.21
CA LEU A 13 1.77 19.79 -4.47
C LEU A 13 0.44 20.54 -4.27
N GLY A 14 -0.33 20.16 -3.24
CA GLY A 14 -1.55 20.85 -2.86
C GLY A 14 -1.30 22.32 -2.50
N HIS A 15 -0.24 22.62 -1.75
CA HIS A 15 0.17 23.99 -1.45
C HIS A 15 0.50 24.79 -2.73
N SER A 16 1.22 24.19 -3.67
CA SER A 16 1.55 24.80 -4.97
C SER A 16 0.29 25.07 -5.80
N ILE A 17 -0.64 24.12 -5.86
CA ILE A 17 -1.92 24.24 -6.57
C ILE A 17 -2.80 25.31 -5.93
N VAL A 18 -2.95 25.31 -4.60
CA VAL A 18 -3.73 26.33 -3.87
C VAL A 18 -3.09 27.73 -4.04
N SER A 19 -1.77 27.82 -4.06
CA SER A 19 -1.03 29.06 -4.33
C SER A 19 -1.21 29.57 -5.75
N GLN A 20 -1.27 28.68 -6.75
CA GLN A 20 -1.54 29.01 -8.15
C GLN A 20 -3.01 29.44 -8.35
N MET A 21 -3.96 28.66 -7.81
CA MET A 21 -5.41 28.95 -7.93
C MET A 21 -5.81 30.24 -7.20
N SER A 22 -5.26 30.49 -6.02
CA SER A 22 -5.52 31.74 -5.29
C SER A 22 -4.97 32.98 -6.01
N ARG A 23 -3.91 32.81 -6.81
CA ARG A 23 -3.34 33.89 -7.65
C ARG A 23 -4.25 34.22 -8.85
N LEU A 24 -4.97 33.23 -9.39
CA LEU A 24 -5.85 33.40 -10.55
C LEU A 24 -7.24 33.94 -10.17
N PHE A 25 -7.78 33.58 -9.01
CA PHE A 25 -9.14 33.93 -8.63
C PHE A 25 -9.23 35.16 -7.73
N MET A 26 -8.41 35.27 -6.67
CA MET A 26 -8.59 36.30 -5.63
C MET A 26 -7.28 36.68 -4.93
N GLU A 27 -6.49 37.58 -5.53
CA GLU A 27 -5.24 38.06 -4.92
C GLU A 27 -5.42 38.66 -3.52
N LYS A 28 -6.58 39.26 -3.25
CA LYS A 28 -6.90 39.91 -1.96
C LYS A 28 -7.02 38.94 -0.79
N TYR A 29 -7.43 37.68 -1.01
CA TYR A 29 -7.64 36.67 0.06
C TYR A 29 -6.56 35.59 0.13
N LYS A 30 -5.58 35.62 -0.79
CA LYS A 30 -4.47 34.67 -0.89
C LYS A 30 -3.80 34.33 0.45
N PRO A 31 -3.38 35.28 1.31
CA PRO A 31 -2.69 34.93 2.56
C PRO A 31 -3.58 34.17 3.54
N TRP A 32 -4.89 34.47 3.55
CA TRP A 32 -5.84 33.82 4.45
C TRP A 32 -6.14 32.38 4.00
N LEU A 33 -6.29 32.16 2.70
CA LEU A 33 -6.47 30.84 2.08
C LEU A 33 -5.26 29.93 2.30
N LEU A 34 -4.04 30.47 2.12
CA LEU A 34 -2.80 29.73 2.35
C LEU A 34 -2.63 29.37 3.83
N MET A 35 -2.98 30.28 4.73
CA MET A 35 -2.91 30.07 6.17
C MET A 35 -3.91 29.01 6.64
N ALA A 36 -5.16 29.07 6.15
CA ALA A 36 -6.18 28.06 6.43
C ALA A 36 -5.74 26.67 5.94
N TYR A 37 -5.21 26.58 4.71
CA TYR A 37 -4.65 25.34 4.17
C TYR A 37 -3.48 24.83 5.02
N GLY A 38 -2.54 25.71 5.40
CA GLY A 38 -1.40 25.36 6.23
C GLY A 38 -1.80 24.84 7.61
N MET A 39 -2.79 25.46 8.25
CA MET A 39 -3.33 25.02 9.53
C MET A 39 -4.04 23.67 9.42
N LEU A 40 -4.83 23.47 8.36
CA LEU A 40 -5.50 22.20 8.09
C LEU A 40 -4.50 21.07 7.81
N ALA A 41 -3.46 21.35 7.02
CA ALA A 41 -2.36 20.44 6.75
C ALA A 41 -1.61 20.06 8.04
N CYS A 42 -1.30 21.03 8.90
CA CYS A 42 -0.64 20.77 10.19
C CYS A 42 -1.53 19.96 11.13
N TRP A 43 -2.84 20.24 11.19
CA TRP A 43 -3.78 19.42 11.96
C TRP A 43 -3.79 17.98 11.46
N LEU A 44 -3.92 17.76 10.14
CA LEU A 44 -3.96 16.42 9.57
C LEU A 44 -2.66 15.65 9.86
N LEU A 45 -1.50 16.32 9.70
CA LEU A 45 -0.20 15.70 9.89
C LEU A 45 0.13 15.45 11.37
N LEU A 46 0.05 16.48 12.23
CA LEU A 46 0.52 16.45 13.62
C LEU A 46 -0.59 16.23 14.67
N GLY A 47 -1.86 16.36 14.28
CA GLY A 47 -3.00 16.27 15.20
C GLY A 47 -3.20 17.52 16.07
N ILE A 48 -4.20 17.47 16.96
CA ILE A 48 -4.59 18.62 17.80
C ILE A 48 -3.47 19.04 18.77
N GLY A 49 -2.72 18.07 19.31
CA GLY A 49 -1.63 18.33 20.25
C GLY A 49 -0.44 19.01 19.58
N GLY A 50 -0.01 18.53 18.41
CA GLY A 50 1.09 19.16 17.68
C GLY A 50 0.72 20.54 17.13
N LEU A 51 -0.53 20.75 16.70
CA LEU A 51 -1.04 22.08 16.34
C LEU A 51 -0.98 23.05 17.53
N ALA A 52 -1.38 22.61 18.73
CA ALA A 52 -1.33 23.43 19.94
C ALA A 52 0.11 23.80 20.32
N VAL A 53 1.07 22.87 20.19
CA VAL A 53 2.49 23.14 20.43
C VAL A 53 3.04 24.17 19.44
N ILE A 54 2.72 24.06 18.14
CA ILE A 54 3.15 25.02 17.12
C ILE A 54 2.55 26.40 17.39
N LEU A 55 1.26 26.49 17.72
CA LEU A 55 0.61 27.76 18.06
C LEU A 55 1.24 28.39 19.31
N LEU A 56 1.57 27.60 20.32
CA LEU A 56 2.28 28.05 21.52
C LEU A 56 3.69 28.57 21.18
N HIS A 57 4.42 27.90 20.29
CA HIS A 57 5.75 28.35 19.86
C HIS A 57 5.68 29.67 19.09
N ILE A 58 4.66 29.84 18.24
CA ILE A 58 4.43 31.08 17.49
C ILE A 58 4.08 32.23 18.43
N THR A 59 3.20 32.01 19.42
CA THR A 59 2.82 33.07 20.37
C THR A 59 4.01 33.52 21.22
N ILE A 60 4.79 32.58 21.78
CA ILE A 60 6.00 32.90 22.55
C ILE A 60 7.01 33.67 21.68
N SER A 61 7.24 33.23 20.44
CA SER A 61 8.16 33.91 19.51
C SER A 61 7.69 35.32 19.16
N PHE A 62 6.37 35.51 18.98
CA PHE A 62 5.78 36.81 18.70
C PHE A 62 5.96 37.78 19.88
N PHE A 63 5.70 37.33 21.11
CA PHE A 63 5.91 38.14 22.31
C PHE A 63 7.37 38.54 22.47
N VAL A 64 8.31 37.62 22.25
CA VAL A 64 9.76 37.91 22.34
C VAL A 64 10.22 38.87 21.24
N ALA A 65 9.66 38.80 20.03
CA ALA A 65 10.00 39.70 18.93
C ALA A 65 9.64 41.17 19.19
N GLN A 66 8.62 41.45 20.01
CA GLN A 66 8.21 42.82 20.34
C GLN A 66 9.30 43.61 21.10
N PHE A 67 10.17 42.92 21.83
CA PHE A 67 11.23 43.55 22.62
C PHE A 67 12.40 44.03 21.75
N LYS A 68 12.50 43.64 20.48
CA LYS A 68 13.58 44.02 19.53
C LYS A 68 15.02 43.74 20.01
N ILE A 69 15.19 42.91 21.04
CA ILE A 69 16.50 42.50 21.57
C ILE A 69 16.94 41.21 20.87
N SER A 70 17.97 41.30 20.01
CA SER A 70 18.44 40.17 19.20
C SER A 70 18.84 38.94 20.04
N VAL A 71 19.50 39.14 21.19
CA VAL A 71 19.94 38.02 22.05
C VAL A 71 18.77 37.23 22.62
N LEU A 72 17.67 37.93 22.98
CA LEU A 72 16.48 37.29 23.55
C LEU A 72 15.74 36.46 22.50
N ILE A 73 15.66 36.95 21.26
CA ILE A 73 15.08 36.23 20.13
C ILE A 73 15.87 34.94 19.84
N TRP A 74 17.20 35.04 19.82
CA TRP A 74 18.09 33.89 19.60
C TRP A 74 17.98 32.85 20.73
N ALA A 75 18.01 33.30 21.99
CA ALA A 75 17.88 32.42 23.14
C ALA A 75 16.52 31.71 23.17
N CYS A 76 15.43 32.43 22.91
CA CYS A 76 14.08 31.87 22.82
C CYS A 76 13.96 30.86 21.69
N SER A 77 14.49 31.16 20.50
CA SER A 77 14.46 30.24 19.35
C SER A 77 15.21 28.94 19.63
N LEU A 78 16.36 29.01 20.32
CA LEU A 78 17.12 27.83 20.73
C LEU A 78 16.38 27.00 21.79
N LEU A 79 15.70 27.65 22.73
CA LEU A 79 14.87 27.00 23.76
C LEU A 79 13.64 26.33 23.15
N LEU A 80 13.02 26.96 22.16
CA LEU A 80 11.88 26.39 21.42
C LEU A 80 12.32 25.19 20.55
N LEU A 81 13.52 25.25 19.98
CA LEU A 81 14.09 24.14 19.22
C LEU A 81 14.44 22.96 20.14
N SER A 82 14.87 23.23 21.38
CA SER A 82 15.15 22.18 22.36
C SER A 82 13.86 21.52 22.88
N THR A 83 12.76 22.27 23.03
CA THR A 83 11.45 21.71 23.39
C THR A 83 10.88 20.77 22.34
N LEU A 84 11.19 20.98 21.06
CA LEU A 84 10.83 20.05 19.97
C LEU A 84 11.55 18.70 20.06
N ARG A 85 12.65 18.63 20.81
CA ARG A 85 13.45 17.42 21.04
C ARG A 85 13.08 16.71 22.34
N ILE A 86 12.03 17.17 23.03
CA ILE A 86 11.54 16.53 24.25
C ILE A 86 10.92 15.18 23.88
N PRO A 87 11.29 14.09 24.58
CA PRO A 87 10.84 12.74 24.26
C PRO A 87 9.32 12.59 24.22
N ALA A 88 8.59 13.37 25.03
CA ALA A 88 7.13 13.35 25.06
C ALA A 88 6.46 13.73 23.71
N VAL A 89 7.07 14.59 22.90
CA VAL A 89 6.53 14.96 21.57
C VAL A 89 6.85 13.88 20.54
N GLU A 90 8.06 13.31 20.64
CA GLU A 90 8.52 12.22 19.76
C GLU A 90 7.67 10.96 19.96
N GLU A 91 7.32 10.60 21.20
CA GLU A 91 6.42 9.49 21.53
C GLU A 91 5.02 9.64 20.90
N GLN A 92 4.47 10.86 20.87
CA GLN A 92 3.17 11.13 20.25
C GLN A 92 3.22 10.99 18.73
N GLN A 93 4.31 11.44 18.10
CA GLN A 93 4.54 11.29 16.66
C GLN A 93 4.73 9.82 16.27
N MET A 94 5.53 9.08 17.04
CA MET A 94 5.76 7.63 16.86
C MET A 94 4.45 6.84 16.97
N ARG A 95 3.63 7.11 18.00
CA ARG A 95 2.33 6.46 18.20
C ARG A 95 1.36 6.70 17.03
N LYS A 96 1.32 7.93 16.50
CA LYS A 96 0.46 8.26 15.35
C LYS A 96 0.94 7.58 14.07
N GLN A 97 2.25 7.51 13.87
CA GLN A 97 2.88 6.80 12.75
C GLN A 97 2.64 5.28 12.83
N GLU A 98 2.75 4.69 14.02
CA GLU A 98 2.47 3.28 14.28
C GLU A 98 1.01 2.94 14.03
N SER A 99 0.08 3.76 14.53
CA SER A 99 -1.36 3.61 14.27
C SER A 99 -1.69 3.65 12.77
N TYR A 100 -1.00 4.52 12.01
CA TYR A 100 -1.17 4.59 10.56
C TYR A 100 -0.60 3.37 9.85
N SER A 101 0.60 2.93 10.25
CA SER A 101 1.23 1.70 9.73
C SER A 101 0.35 0.49 9.97
N LEU A 102 -0.25 0.37 11.15
CA LEU A 102 -1.16 -0.73 11.49
C LEU A 102 -2.40 -0.71 10.61
N LYS A 103 -3.00 0.46 10.37
CA LYS A 103 -4.13 0.60 9.43
C LYS A 103 -3.76 0.23 8.00
N SER A 104 -2.58 0.63 7.53
CA SER A 104 -2.08 0.29 6.20
C SER A 104 -1.85 -1.22 6.05
N ASN A 105 -1.16 -1.84 7.02
CA ASN A 105 -0.91 -3.28 7.05
C ASN A 105 -2.22 -4.07 7.12
N LEU A 106 -3.19 -3.62 7.93
CA LEU A 106 -4.51 -4.22 8.00
C LEU A 106 -5.25 -4.13 6.66
N CYS A 107 -5.17 -2.99 5.97
CA CYS A 107 -5.75 -2.81 4.64
C CYS A 107 -5.13 -3.79 3.62
N ILE A 108 -3.80 -3.92 3.60
CA ILE A 108 -3.09 -4.88 2.74
C ILE A 108 -3.52 -6.31 3.04
N LEU A 109 -3.64 -6.67 4.32
CA LEU A 109 -4.08 -7.99 4.75
C LEU A 109 -5.52 -8.28 4.30
N VAL A 110 -6.45 -7.35 4.54
CA VAL A 110 -7.86 -7.48 4.15
C VAL A 110 -7.99 -7.62 2.62
N LEU A 111 -7.30 -6.78 1.85
CA LEU A 111 -7.26 -6.89 0.39
C LEU A 111 -6.69 -8.24 -0.07
N GLY A 112 -5.65 -8.71 0.61
CA GLY A 112 -5.05 -10.03 0.39
C GLY A 112 -6.05 -11.16 0.60
N VAL A 113 -6.77 -11.15 1.72
CA VAL A 113 -7.79 -12.17 2.05
C VAL A 113 -8.94 -12.14 1.05
N VAL A 114 -9.48 -10.95 0.73
CA VAL A 114 -10.54 -10.79 -0.27
C VAL A 114 -10.12 -11.36 -1.63
N ARG A 115 -8.88 -11.08 -2.05
CA ARG A 115 -8.34 -11.63 -3.31
C ARG A 115 -8.28 -13.15 -3.30
N ILE A 116 -7.84 -13.78 -2.20
CA ILE A 116 -7.78 -15.24 -2.09
C ILE A 116 -9.19 -15.84 -2.12
N LEU A 117 -10.12 -15.26 -1.36
CA LEU A 117 -11.52 -15.71 -1.34
C LEU A 117 -12.16 -15.63 -2.72
N PHE A 118 -11.88 -14.56 -3.47
CA PHE A 118 -12.34 -14.41 -4.86
C PHE A 118 -11.80 -15.54 -5.76
N TRP A 119 -10.49 -15.83 -5.70
CA TRP A 119 -9.90 -16.90 -6.52
C TRP A 119 -10.35 -18.29 -6.09
N TRP A 120 -10.57 -18.51 -4.79
CA TRP A 120 -11.16 -19.75 -4.30
C TRP A 120 -12.56 -19.93 -4.86
N TRP A 121 -13.43 -18.93 -4.71
CA TRP A 121 -14.77 -19.01 -5.26
C TRP A 121 -14.78 -19.27 -6.77
N LEU A 122 -13.87 -18.62 -7.53
CA LEU A 122 -13.70 -18.91 -8.95
C LEU A 122 -13.29 -20.36 -9.20
N ALA A 123 -12.39 -20.93 -8.39
CA ALA A 123 -11.97 -22.33 -8.49
C ALA A 123 -13.15 -23.29 -8.26
N GLU A 124 -13.96 -23.06 -7.22
CA GLU A 124 -15.19 -23.86 -6.96
C GLU A 124 -16.17 -23.77 -8.13
N LEU A 125 -16.38 -22.56 -8.65
CA LEU A 125 -17.25 -22.32 -9.80
C LEU A 125 -16.73 -23.05 -11.05
N MET A 126 -15.41 -23.07 -11.30
CA MET A 126 -14.82 -23.83 -12.39
C MET A 126 -15.04 -25.33 -12.24
N ILE A 127 -14.89 -25.89 -11.04
CA ILE A 127 -15.15 -27.32 -10.77
C ILE A 127 -16.61 -27.66 -11.08
N HIS A 128 -17.54 -26.81 -10.61
CA HIS A 128 -18.97 -27.03 -10.78
C HIS A 128 -19.48 -26.84 -12.20
N LEU A 129 -18.94 -25.88 -12.96
CA LEU A 129 -19.41 -25.59 -14.32
C LEU A 129 -18.75 -26.47 -15.37
N MET A 130 -17.44 -26.70 -15.25
CA MET A 130 -16.68 -27.26 -16.36
C MET A 130 -16.56 -28.78 -16.31
N TYR A 131 -16.89 -29.43 -15.17
CA TYR A 131 -16.85 -30.90 -14.99
C TYR A 131 -15.55 -31.55 -15.51
N ILE A 132 -14.44 -30.82 -15.53
CA ILE A 132 -13.24 -31.21 -16.28
C ILE A 132 -12.72 -32.57 -15.78
N HIS A 133 -12.78 -32.79 -14.46
CA HIS A 133 -12.37 -34.06 -13.86
C HIS A 133 -13.26 -35.25 -14.27
N ALA A 134 -14.58 -35.04 -14.40
CA ALA A 134 -15.50 -36.08 -14.83
C ALA A 134 -15.32 -36.41 -16.32
N ILE A 135 -15.14 -35.37 -17.15
CA ILE A 135 -14.89 -35.52 -18.59
C ILE A 135 -13.56 -36.24 -18.82
N CYS A 136 -12.46 -35.77 -18.21
CA CYS A 136 -11.13 -36.38 -18.33
C CYS A 136 -11.06 -37.81 -17.80
N SER A 137 -11.91 -38.20 -16.85
CA SER A 137 -11.98 -39.58 -16.36
C SER A 137 -12.65 -40.54 -17.34
N SER A 138 -13.33 -40.04 -18.38
CA SER A 138 -14.08 -40.86 -19.34
C SER A 138 -13.35 -40.96 -20.69
N SER A 139 -12.54 -42.02 -20.85
CA SER A 139 -11.87 -42.33 -22.13
C SER A 139 -12.77 -42.34 -23.38
N PRO A 140 -13.95 -42.99 -23.39
CA PRO A 140 -14.77 -43.05 -24.61
C PRO A 140 -15.33 -41.67 -25.01
N LEU A 141 -15.54 -40.78 -24.04
CA LEU A 141 -15.99 -39.42 -24.33
C LEU A 141 -14.85 -38.60 -24.95
N LEU A 142 -13.62 -38.73 -24.45
CA LEU A 142 -12.44 -38.06 -25.00
C LEU A 142 -12.10 -38.48 -26.43
N GLU A 143 -12.31 -39.76 -26.78
CA GLU A 143 -12.05 -40.26 -28.14
C GLU A 143 -13.09 -39.79 -29.16
N SER A 144 -14.30 -39.45 -28.70
CA SER A 144 -15.40 -39.00 -29.55
C SER A 144 -15.39 -37.49 -29.87
N VAL A 145 -14.65 -36.69 -29.10
CA VAL A 145 -14.64 -35.22 -29.24
C VAL A 145 -13.59 -34.74 -30.25
N SER A 146 -13.87 -33.61 -30.89
CA SER A 146 -12.96 -33.04 -31.89
C SER A 146 -11.62 -32.61 -31.26
N TYR A 147 -10.55 -32.60 -32.07
CA TYR A 147 -9.22 -32.12 -31.65
C TYR A 147 -9.25 -30.68 -31.10
N TRP A 148 -10.11 -29.80 -31.65
CA TRP A 148 -10.31 -28.44 -31.16
C TRP A 148 -10.92 -28.41 -29.76
N THR A 149 -11.90 -29.27 -29.50
CA THR A 149 -12.53 -29.44 -28.19
C THR A 149 -11.54 -30.00 -27.17
N LEU A 150 -10.73 -30.98 -27.57
CA LEU A 150 -9.63 -31.52 -26.76
C LEU A 150 -8.62 -30.44 -26.37
N GLY A 151 -8.23 -29.58 -27.31
CA GLY A 151 -7.35 -28.44 -27.03
C GLY A 151 -7.97 -27.46 -26.02
N GLY A 152 -9.27 -27.17 -26.16
CA GLY A 152 -10.00 -26.34 -25.20
C GLY A 152 -10.08 -26.97 -23.81
N LEU A 153 -10.32 -28.28 -23.72
CA LEU A 153 -10.37 -29.02 -22.45
C LEU A 153 -8.98 -29.04 -21.76
N ALA A 154 -7.92 -29.24 -22.53
CA ALA A 154 -6.54 -29.17 -22.03
C ALA A 154 -6.20 -27.78 -21.49
N LEU A 155 -6.56 -26.72 -22.23
CA LEU A 155 -6.35 -25.33 -21.79
C LEU A 155 -7.15 -25.01 -20.52
N ALA A 156 -8.41 -25.43 -20.46
CA ALA A 156 -9.25 -25.29 -19.28
C ALA A 156 -8.66 -25.98 -18.05
N GLN A 157 -8.11 -27.19 -18.22
CA GLN A 157 -7.42 -27.92 -17.16
C GLN A 157 -6.19 -27.15 -16.67
N VAL A 158 -5.36 -26.61 -17.55
CA VAL A 158 -4.17 -25.81 -17.19
C VAL A 158 -4.56 -24.52 -16.45
N LEU A 159 -5.61 -23.83 -16.90
CA LEU A 159 -6.15 -22.63 -16.24
C LEU A 159 -6.70 -22.97 -14.85
N PHE A 160 -7.42 -24.08 -14.70
CA PHE A 160 -7.90 -24.55 -13.40
C PHE A 160 -6.75 -24.84 -12.44
N PHE A 161 -5.70 -25.54 -12.92
CA PHE A 161 -4.49 -25.74 -12.13
C PHE A 161 -3.90 -24.40 -11.67
N TYR A 162 -3.73 -23.45 -12.58
CA TYR A 162 -3.21 -22.13 -12.24
C TYR A 162 -4.01 -21.44 -11.12
N VAL A 163 -5.35 -21.40 -11.21
CA VAL A 163 -6.21 -20.78 -10.16
C VAL A 163 -6.07 -21.52 -8.83
N LYS A 164 -6.03 -22.86 -8.84
CA LYS A 164 -5.81 -23.67 -7.63
C LYS A 164 -4.50 -23.30 -6.94
N TYR A 165 -3.41 -23.16 -7.69
CA TYR A 165 -2.10 -22.80 -7.12
C TYR A 165 -2.02 -21.34 -6.66
N LEU A 166 -2.77 -20.41 -7.27
CA LEU A 166 -2.92 -19.05 -6.75
C LEU A 166 -3.52 -19.04 -5.34
N VAL A 167 -4.55 -19.85 -5.09
CA VAL A 167 -5.18 -19.97 -3.76
C VAL A 167 -4.20 -20.65 -2.78
N LEU A 168 -3.59 -21.76 -3.20
CA LEU A 168 -2.70 -22.56 -2.35
C LEU A 168 -1.43 -21.82 -1.94
N PHE A 169 -0.82 -21.05 -2.84
CA PHE A 169 0.34 -20.20 -2.53
C PHE A 169 -0.05 -18.84 -1.93
N GLY A 170 -1.26 -18.37 -2.20
CA GLY A 170 -1.78 -17.12 -1.64
C GLY A 170 -1.85 -17.14 -0.12
N VAL A 171 -2.33 -18.25 0.47
CA VAL A 171 -2.52 -18.34 1.93
C VAL A 171 -1.18 -18.27 2.69
N PRO A 172 -0.17 -19.11 2.39
CA PRO A 172 1.15 -19.00 3.03
C PRO A 172 1.81 -17.64 2.76
N ALA A 173 1.64 -17.07 1.55
CA ALA A 173 2.20 -15.76 1.24
C ALA A 173 1.60 -14.64 2.12
N LEU A 174 0.33 -14.74 2.54
CA LEU A 174 -0.25 -13.78 3.49
C LEU A 174 0.28 -14.01 4.91
N ILE A 175 0.42 -15.26 5.35
CA ILE A 175 0.96 -15.58 6.68
C ILE A 175 2.39 -15.04 6.82
N ILE A 176 3.25 -15.29 5.83
CA ILE A 176 4.63 -14.80 5.78
C ILE A 176 4.67 -13.26 5.80
N GLN A 177 3.75 -12.59 5.10
CA GLN A 177 3.65 -11.13 5.14
C GLN A 177 3.21 -10.59 6.50
N MET A 178 2.37 -11.33 7.24
CA MET A 178 2.00 -10.97 8.61
C MET A 178 3.19 -11.07 9.56
N ASP A 179 4.12 -11.99 9.31
CA ASP A 179 5.38 -12.11 10.05
C ASP A 179 6.43 -11.04 9.62
N GLY A 180 6.07 -10.14 8.71
CA GLY A 180 6.96 -9.10 8.18
C GLY A 180 8.03 -9.63 7.22
N LEU A 181 7.91 -10.88 6.79
CA LEU A 181 8.79 -11.51 5.82
C LEU A 181 8.29 -11.28 4.39
N THR A 182 9.22 -11.26 3.43
CA THR A 182 8.89 -11.12 2.01
C THR A 182 8.57 -12.48 1.40
N PRO A 183 7.32 -12.76 0.97
CA PRO A 183 6.99 -14.03 0.35
C PRO A 183 7.58 -14.12 -1.07
N PRO A 184 7.80 -15.35 -1.58
CA PRO A 184 8.15 -15.54 -2.98
C PRO A 184 7.02 -15.04 -3.90
N ALA A 185 7.38 -14.69 -5.13
CA ALA A 185 6.40 -14.23 -6.11
C ALA A 185 5.34 -15.31 -6.39
N LEU A 186 4.08 -14.89 -6.46
CA LEU A 186 2.96 -15.74 -6.83
C LEU A 186 3.12 -16.25 -8.28
N PRO A 187 2.50 -17.41 -8.61
CA PRO A 187 2.59 -17.99 -9.93
C PRO A 187 2.09 -17.01 -10.99
N ARG A 188 2.83 -16.92 -12.10
CA ARG A 188 2.37 -16.18 -13.29
C ARG A 188 1.45 -17.04 -14.15
N CYS A 189 0.52 -16.40 -14.84
CA CYS A 189 -0.44 -17.08 -15.70
C CYS A 189 0.29 -17.84 -16.82
N VAL A 190 0.03 -19.15 -16.91
CA VAL A 190 0.71 -20.05 -17.85
C VAL A 190 0.50 -19.63 -19.31
N SER A 191 -0.69 -19.11 -19.65
CA SER A 191 -1.00 -18.66 -21.02
C SER A 191 -0.27 -17.40 -21.46
N THR A 192 0.36 -16.67 -20.53
CA THR A 192 1.16 -15.47 -20.87
C THR A 192 2.62 -15.79 -21.18
N MET A 193 3.03 -17.05 -21.02
CA MET A 193 4.41 -17.48 -21.23
C MET A 193 4.59 -18.17 -22.58
N HIS A 194 5.67 -17.82 -23.28
CA HIS A 194 6.03 -18.36 -24.58
C HIS A 194 7.07 -19.50 -24.51
N SER A 195 7.66 -19.75 -23.33
CA SER A 195 8.70 -20.76 -23.14
C SER A 195 8.40 -21.64 -21.93
N PHE A 196 8.50 -22.96 -22.12
CA PHE A 196 8.33 -23.96 -21.06
C PHE A 196 9.35 -23.77 -19.93
N SER A 197 10.61 -23.45 -20.25
CA SER A 197 11.63 -23.18 -19.23
C SER A 197 11.25 -21.98 -18.35
N GLY A 198 10.72 -20.91 -18.97
CA GLY A 198 10.24 -19.72 -18.25
C GLY A 198 9.01 -20.01 -17.37
N MET A 199 8.10 -20.85 -17.86
CA MET A 199 6.92 -21.31 -17.12
C MET A 199 7.35 -22.05 -15.85
N TRP A 200 8.19 -23.08 -15.96
CA TRP A 200 8.64 -23.86 -14.80
C TRP A 200 9.37 -23.01 -13.75
N ARG A 201 10.14 -22.00 -14.18
CA ARG A 201 10.81 -21.06 -13.28
C ARG A 201 9.86 -20.15 -12.50
N SER A 202 8.69 -19.85 -13.06
CA SER A 202 7.76 -18.86 -12.51
C SER A 202 6.47 -19.45 -11.95
N PHE A 203 6.22 -20.74 -12.19
CA PHE A 203 5.03 -21.45 -11.72
C PHE A 203 5.17 -21.87 -10.26
N ASP A 204 6.29 -22.50 -9.91
CA ASP A 204 6.65 -22.80 -8.52
C ASP A 204 8.12 -22.45 -8.30
N VAL A 205 8.33 -21.24 -7.80
CA VAL A 205 9.66 -20.70 -7.53
C VAL A 205 10.39 -21.54 -6.47
N GLY A 206 9.66 -22.03 -5.47
CA GLY A 206 10.23 -22.82 -4.38
C GLY A 206 10.72 -24.18 -4.86
N LEU A 207 9.87 -24.92 -5.56
CA LEU A 207 10.22 -26.21 -6.15
C LEU A 207 11.34 -26.09 -7.18
N HIS A 208 11.30 -25.08 -8.03
CA HIS A 208 12.35 -24.84 -9.02
C HIS A 208 13.72 -24.60 -8.35
N HIS A 209 13.76 -23.79 -7.29
CA HIS A 209 15.00 -23.58 -6.53
C HIS A 209 15.47 -24.84 -5.80
N PHE A 210 14.55 -25.68 -5.33
CA PHE A 210 14.88 -26.96 -4.71
C PHE A 210 15.50 -27.95 -5.71
N LEU A 211 14.93 -28.05 -6.92
CA LEU A 211 15.38 -29.04 -7.93
C LEU A 211 16.70 -28.70 -8.62
N ILE A 212 17.08 -27.41 -8.66
CA ILE A 212 18.31 -26.95 -9.32
C ILE A 212 19.51 -26.95 -8.35
N ARG A 213 19.26 -27.19 -7.06
CA ARG A 213 20.28 -27.26 -6.02
C ARG A 213 20.69 -28.71 -5.76
#